data_AF-A0A956H1Z1-F1
#
_entry.id   AF-A0A956H1Z1-F1
#
_cell.length_a   1.000
_cell.length_b   1.000
_cell.length_c   1.000
_cell.angle_alpha   90.00
_cell.angle_beta   90.00
_cell.angle_gamma   90.00
#
_symmetry.space_group_name_H-M   'P 1'
#
loop_
_entity.id
_entity.type
_entity.pdbx_description
1 polymer ?
#
loop_
_entity_poly.entity_id
_entity_poly.type
_entity_poly.pdbx_seq_one_letter_code
_entity_poly.pdbx_strand_id
1 'polypeptide(L)'
;MNPTDHLVDVRGRLPAGQPYIYLSQAQAPVLQGRLRSLGAYLPHLPCWIPQRRIADALGFDHGGIERALEYTGGVPYLWATEFENVHSLWRYDEPQLEIDGALHVDSEAYYHAQKPRPFDATRWDAVRVDVMQRALGHKLAARPSLARLLVETHPHPLL
;
A
#
# COMPACT_ATOMS: atom_id res chain seq x y z
N MET A 1 -1.06 -16.42 -21.79
CA MET A 1 0.28 -16.83 -21.34
C MET A 1 0.34 -16.59 -19.83
N ASN A 2 0.81 -17.53 -19.04
CA ASN A 2 0.92 -17.33 -17.59
C ASN A 2 2.06 -16.32 -17.31
N PRO A 3 1.83 -15.31 -16.46
CA PRO A 3 2.86 -14.34 -16.13
C PRO A 3 3.94 -15.03 -15.28
N THR A 4 5.20 -14.86 -15.64
CA THR A 4 6.36 -15.42 -14.93
C THR A 4 7.02 -14.42 -13.98
N ASP A 5 6.54 -13.18 -13.96
CA ASP A 5 7.09 -12.04 -13.24
C ASP A 5 6.39 -11.74 -11.92
N HIS A 6 5.45 -12.59 -11.47
CA HIS A 6 4.84 -12.49 -10.14
C HIS A 6 5.66 -13.19 -9.06
N LEU A 7 5.59 -12.69 -7.82
CA LEU A 7 6.24 -13.28 -6.65
C LEU A 7 5.19 -13.61 -5.58
N VAL A 8 5.35 -14.75 -4.91
CA VAL A 8 4.53 -15.13 -3.74
C VAL A 8 5.23 -14.74 -2.44
N ASP A 9 6.56 -14.59 -2.48
CA ASP A 9 7.41 -14.21 -1.36
C ASP A 9 8.42 -13.18 -1.82
N VAL A 10 8.56 -12.08 -1.06
CA VAL A 10 9.46 -10.96 -1.35
C VAL A 10 10.58 -10.82 -0.32
N ARG A 11 10.69 -11.72 0.67
CA ARG A 11 11.75 -11.68 1.68
C ARG A 11 13.15 -11.92 1.10
N GLY A 12 13.21 -12.52 -0.09
CA GLY A 12 14.42 -12.69 -0.88
C GLY A 12 14.87 -11.41 -1.59
N ARG A 13 15.90 -11.53 -2.43
CA ARG A 13 16.35 -10.41 -3.27
C ARG A 13 15.35 -10.14 -4.38
N LEU A 14 14.86 -8.90 -4.48
CA LEU A 14 14.05 -8.45 -5.61
C LEU A 14 14.90 -8.31 -6.88
N PRO A 15 14.33 -8.51 -8.07
CA PRO A 15 14.99 -8.16 -9.33
C PRO A 15 15.44 -6.69 -9.33
N ALA A 16 16.66 -6.45 -9.84
CA ALA A 16 17.27 -5.13 -9.81
C ALA A 16 16.42 -4.09 -10.56
N GLY A 17 16.23 -2.91 -9.94
CA GLY A 17 15.44 -1.81 -10.51
C GLY A 17 13.95 -2.10 -10.70
N GLN A 18 13.42 -3.18 -10.10
CA GLN A 18 12.03 -3.59 -10.30
C GLN A 18 11.23 -3.52 -8.99
N PRO A 19 10.44 -2.46 -8.77
CA PRO A 19 9.52 -2.42 -7.65
C PRO A 19 8.29 -3.29 -7.90
N TYR A 20 7.69 -3.73 -6.81
CA TYR A 20 6.56 -4.64 -6.79
C TYR A 20 5.40 -4.07 -5.99
N ILE A 21 4.18 -4.34 -6.46
CA ILE A 21 2.95 -4.05 -5.73
C ILE A 21 2.29 -5.35 -5.28
N TYR A 22 1.84 -5.42 -4.04
CA TYR A 22 1.04 -6.53 -3.52
C TYR A 22 -0.43 -6.35 -3.88
N LEU A 23 -1.02 -7.42 -4.42
CA LEU A 23 -2.43 -7.55 -4.70
C LEU A 23 -2.99 -8.71 -3.88
N SER A 24 -3.87 -8.43 -2.94
CA SER A 24 -4.62 -9.47 -2.24
C SER A 24 -5.71 -10.08 -3.11
N GLN A 25 -6.31 -11.18 -2.60
CA GLN A 25 -7.50 -11.78 -3.19
C GLN A 25 -8.65 -10.78 -3.38
N ALA A 26 -8.75 -9.76 -2.53
CA ALA A 26 -9.78 -8.74 -2.61
C ALA A 26 -9.70 -7.90 -3.91
N GLN A 27 -8.54 -7.89 -4.57
CA GLN A 27 -8.35 -7.16 -5.83
C GLN A 27 -8.85 -7.91 -7.06
N ALA A 28 -9.30 -9.16 -6.93
CA ALA A 28 -9.80 -9.93 -8.07
C ALA A 28 -10.87 -9.19 -8.91
N PRO A 29 -11.89 -8.53 -8.32
CA PRO A 29 -12.87 -7.77 -9.10
C PRO A 29 -12.27 -6.55 -9.84
N VAL A 30 -11.20 -5.95 -9.28
CA VAL A 30 -10.50 -4.82 -9.92
C VAL A 30 -9.78 -5.32 -11.17
N LEU A 31 -9.08 -6.46 -11.08
CA LEU A 31 -8.40 -7.10 -12.20
C LEU A 31 -9.37 -7.60 -13.28
N GLN A 32 -10.53 -8.13 -12.88
CA GLN A 32 -11.56 -8.57 -13.83
C GLN A 32 -12.28 -7.40 -14.54
N GLY A 33 -12.37 -6.24 -13.90
CA GLY A 33 -13.12 -5.09 -14.41
C GLY A 33 -12.21 -4.01 -14.98
N ARG A 34 -11.55 -3.26 -14.10
CA ARG A 34 -10.78 -2.05 -14.46
C ARG A 34 -9.43 -2.39 -15.09
N LEU A 35 -8.76 -3.43 -14.60
CA LEU A 35 -7.40 -3.81 -15.03
C LEU A 35 -7.39 -5.13 -15.80
N ARG A 36 -8.32 -5.29 -16.77
CA ARG A 36 -8.51 -6.54 -17.53
C ARG A 36 -7.25 -7.08 -18.21
N SER A 37 -6.34 -6.20 -18.63
CA SER A 37 -5.03 -6.58 -19.19
C SER A 37 -4.17 -7.38 -18.22
N LEU A 38 -4.43 -7.28 -16.91
CA LEU A 38 -3.76 -8.03 -15.84
C LEU A 38 -4.53 -9.30 -15.42
N GLY A 39 -5.55 -9.71 -16.17
CA GLY A 39 -6.36 -10.89 -15.84
C GLY A 39 -5.55 -12.18 -15.69
N ALA A 40 -4.38 -12.28 -16.33
CA ALA A 40 -3.49 -13.43 -16.22
C ALA A 40 -2.90 -13.63 -14.80
N TYR A 41 -2.92 -12.60 -13.94
CA TYR A 41 -2.47 -12.69 -12.54
C TYR A 41 -3.57 -13.20 -11.59
N LEU A 42 -4.84 -13.24 -12.01
CA LEU A 42 -5.96 -13.66 -11.16
C LEU A 42 -5.75 -15.03 -10.46
N PRO A 43 -5.23 -16.08 -11.14
CA PRO A 43 -5.01 -17.37 -10.50
C PRO A 43 -3.86 -17.38 -9.47
N HIS A 44 -3.09 -16.29 -9.40
CA HIS A 44 -1.91 -16.17 -8.55
C HIS A 44 -2.14 -15.30 -7.32
N LEU A 45 -3.34 -14.72 -7.14
CA LEU A 45 -3.65 -13.93 -5.94
C LEU A 45 -3.67 -14.82 -4.67
N PRO A 46 -3.22 -14.31 -3.50
CA PRO A 46 -2.48 -13.06 -3.34
C PRO A 46 -1.05 -13.14 -3.89
N CYS A 47 -0.60 -12.10 -4.58
CA CYS A 47 0.77 -12.04 -5.11
C CYS A 47 1.32 -10.62 -5.20
N TRP A 48 2.63 -10.54 -5.37
CA TRP A 48 3.37 -9.35 -5.74
C TRP A 48 3.58 -9.34 -7.25
N ILE A 49 3.29 -8.21 -7.91
CA ILE A 49 3.53 -8.06 -9.35
C ILE A 49 4.33 -6.80 -9.65
N PRO A 50 5.05 -6.73 -10.78
CA PRO A 50 5.86 -5.55 -11.11
C PRO A 50 4.99 -4.31 -11.22
N GLN A 51 5.32 -3.23 -10.52
CA GLN A 51 4.48 -2.03 -10.48
C GLN A 51 4.30 -1.38 -11.87
N ARG A 52 5.29 -1.54 -12.77
CA ARG A 52 5.19 -1.09 -14.16
C ARG A 52 4.01 -1.73 -14.91
N ARG A 53 3.62 -2.97 -14.56
CA ARG A 53 2.42 -3.62 -15.11
C ARG A 53 1.13 -2.90 -14.73
N ILE A 54 1.06 -2.38 -13.50
CA ILE A 54 -0.07 -1.53 -13.07
C ILE A 54 -0.09 -0.23 -13.85
N ALA A 55 1.06 0.45 -13.97
CA ALA A 55 1.17 1.71 -14.72
C ALA A 55 0.72 1.51 -16.18
N ASP A 56 1.25 0.48 -16.86
CA ASP A 56 0.86 0.11 -18.23
C ASP A 56 -0.64 -0.16 -18.34
N ALA A 57 -1.21 -0.94 -17.40
CA ALA A 57 -2.63 -1.28 -17.41
C ALA A 57 -3.56 -0.09 -17.16
N LEU A 58 -3.08 0.92 -16.43
CA LEU A 58 -3.78 2.19 -16.21
C LEU A 58 -3.54 3.23 -17.32
N GLY A 59 -2.64 2.95 -18.26
CA GLY A 59 -2.27 3.90 -19.32
C GLY A 59 -1.39 5.06 -18.83
N PHE A 60 -0.64 4.86 -17.74
CA PHE A 60 0.31 5.84 -17.21
C PHE A 60 1.74 5.53 -17.66
N ASP A 61 2.58 6.55 -17.69
CA ASP A 61 4.04 6.39 -17.83
C ASP A 61 4.67 5.86 -16.53
N HIS A 62 5.98 5.59 -16.58
CA HIS A 62 6.74 5.05 -15.44
C HIS A 62 7.46 6.14 -14.64
N GLY A 63 7.26 7.43 -14.92
CA GLY A 63 8.03 8.52 -14.32
C GLY A 63 7.86 8.65 -12.80
N GLY A 64 6.72 8.22 -12.25
CA GLY A 64 6.54 8.09 -10.80
C GLY A 64 7.42 6.99 -10.19
N ILE A 65 7.52 5.85 -10.87
CA ILE A 65 8.32 4.69 -10.46
C ILE A 65 9.81 5.03 -10.50
N GLU A 66 10.27 5.68 -11.58
CA GLU A 66 11.69 6.07 -11.71
C GLU A 66 12.13 7.05 -10.62
N ARG A 67 11.28 8.04 -10.28
CA ARG A 67 11.57 8.97 -9.18
C ARG A 67 11.63 8.28 -7.81
N ALA A 68 10.76 7.29 -7.57
CA ALA A 68 10.79 6.53 -6.33
C ALA A 68 12.04 5.62 -6.24
N LEU A 69 12.47 5.05 -7.36
CA LEU A 69 13.75 4.33 -7.45
C LEU A 69 14.95 5.26 -7.22
N GLU A 70 14.94 6.47 -7.80
CA GLU A 70 15.98 7.46 -7.56
C GLU A 70 16.05 7.85 -6.08
N TYR A 71 14.89 8.10 -5.44
CA TYR A 71 14.80 8.42 -4.02
C TYR A 71 15.37 7.33 -3.11
N THR A 72 15.26 6.07 -3.52
CA THR A 72 15.79 4.90 -2.79
C THR A 72 17.21 4.52 -3.21
N GLY A 73 17.89 5.33 -4.03
CA GLY A 73 19.25 5.04 -4.51
C GLY A 73 19.32 3.83 -5.44
N GLY A 74 18.24 3.53 -6.16
CA GLY A 74 18.09 2.39 -7.06
C GLY A 74 17.69 1.08 -6.37
N VAL A 75 17.45 1.09 -5.05
CA VAL A 75 16.98 -0.07 -4.30
C VAL A 75 15.51 -0.33 -4.63
N PRO A 76 15.12 -1.52 -5.13
CA PRO A 76 13.72 -1.84 -5.37
C PRO A 76 12.89 -1.72 -4.10
N TYR A 77 11.71 -1.11 -4.21
CA TYR A 77 10.74 -0.98 -3.13
C TYR A 77 9.51 -1.83 -3.36
N LEU A 78 8.74 -1.99 -2.29
CA LEU A 78 7.45 -2.64 -2.26
C LEU A 78 6.36 -1.60 -2.01
N TRP A 79 5.18 -1.85 -2.53
CA TRP A 79 3.94 -1.12 -2.21
C TRP A 79 2.87 -2.18 -1.94
N ALA A 80 2.12 -2.11 -0.84
CA ALA A 80 0.92 -2.93 -0.68
C ALA A 80 -0.36 -2.10 -0.72
N THR A 81 -1.36 -2.54 -1.49
CA THR A 81 -2.63 -1.82 -1.67
C THR A 81 -3.40 -1.56 -0.36
N GLU A 82 -3.13 -2.37 0.65
CA GLU A 82 -3.71 -2.36 1.99
C GLU A 82 -3.15 -1.24 2.88
N PHE A 83 -2.01 -0.66 2.50
CA PHE A 83 -1.39 0.50 3.16
C PHE A 83 -1.62 1.81 2.41
N GLU A 84 -2.32 1.78 1.27
CA GLU A 84 -2.65 3.00 0.55
C GLU A 84 -3.62 3.87 1.35
N ASN A 85 -3.53 5.20 1.22
CA ASN A 85 -4.43 6.12 1.93
C ASN A 85 -5.73 6.38 1.15
N VAL A 86 -5.79 6.07 -0.14
CA VAL A 86 -6.96 6.33 -0.99
C VAL A 86 -7.37 5.04 -1.70
N HIS A 87 -8.49 4.45 -1.28
CA HIS A 87 -8.97 3.18 -1.81
C HIS A 87 -10.00 3.34 -2.96
N SER A 88 -9.80 4.34 -3.83
CA SER A 88 -10.72 4.59 -4.98
C SER A 88 -10.56 3.57 -6.11
N LEU A 89 -9.35 2.99 -6.24
CA LEU A 89 -9.04 1.95 -7.21
C LEU A 89 -9.06 0.56 -6.55
N TRP A 90 -8.34 0.41 -5.44
CA TRP A 90 -8.15 -0.86 -4.76
C TRP A 90 -9.24 -1.15 -3.75
N ARG A 91 -9.60 -2.42 -3.64
CA ARG A 91 -10.56 -2.91 -2.65
C ARG A 91 -9.83 -3.17 -1.35
N TYR A 92 -10.16 -2.38 -0.33
CA TYR A 92 -9.67 -2.62 1.01
C TYR A 92 -10.77 -2.29 2.01
N ASP A 93 -11.06 -3.23 2.91
CA ASP A 93 -12.03 -3.06 3.99
C ASP A 93 -11.29 -2.55 5.22
N GLU A 94 -11.16 -1.22 5.28
CA GLU A 94 -10.38 -0.55 6.30
C GLU A 94 -10.97 -0.80 7.70
N PRO A 95 -10.17 -1.29 8.67
CA PRO A 95 -10.71 -1.55 9.99
C PRO A 95 -11.09 -0.25 10.69
N GLN A 96 -12.22 -0.28 11.40
CA GLN A 96 -12.54 0.75 12.38
C GLN A 96 -11.49 0.74 13.49
N LEU A 97 -11.16 1.94 13.99
CA LEU A 97 -10.11 2.13 14.99
C LEU A 97 -10.72 2.66 16.28
N GLU A 98 -10.54 1.95 17.38
CA GLU A 98 -10.84 2.45 18.73
C GLU A 98 -9.56 3.02 19.34
N ILE A 99 -9.51 4.35 19.54
CA ILE A 99 -8.34 5.08 20.05
C ILE A 99 -8.81 6.01 21.18
N ASP A 100 -8.26 5.86 22.39
CA ASP A 100 -8.67 6.62 23.58
C ASP A 100 -10.17 6.55 23.89
N GLY A 101 -10.81 5.40 23.63
CA GLY A 101 -12.25 5.21 23.82
C GLY A 101 -13.14 5.89 22.77
N ALA A 102 -12.55 6.52 21.74
CA ALA A 102 -13.28 7.04 20.59
C ALA A 102 -13.18 6.07 19.41
N LEU A 103 -14.31 5.82 18.76
CA LEU A 103 -14.38 5.01 17.55
C LEU A 103 -14.22 5.89 16.30
N HIS A 104 -13.27 5.53 15.45
CA HIS A 104 -13.01 6.15 14.16
C HIS A 104 -13.28 5.16 13.04
N VAL A 105 -13.85 5.63 11.92
CA VAL A 105 -14.21 4.76 10.80
C VAL A 105 -12.99 4.15 10.12
N ASP A 106 -11.86 4.86 10.11
CA ASP A 106 -10.58 4.46 9.54
C ASP A 106 -9.43 5.34 10.09
N SER A 107 -8.20 5.12 9.62
CA SER A 107 -7.03 5.93 10.00
C SER A 107 -7.08 7.36 9.48
N GLU A 108 -7.70 7.61 8.33
CA GLU A 108 -7.79 8.96 7.76
C GLU A 108 -8.71 9.85 8.61
N ALA A 109 -9.86 9.32 9.03
CA ALA A 109 -10.80 9.98 9.92
C ALA A 109 -10.15 10.32 11.26
N TYR A 110 -9.37 9.41 11.84
CA TYR A 110 -8.57 9.72 13.04
C TYR A 110 -7.57 10.85 12.77
N TYR A 111 -6.78 10.73 11.70
CA TYR A 111 -5.75 11.73 11.33
C TYR A 111 -6.34 13.13 11.14
N HIS A 112 -7.50 13.23 10.47
CA HIS A 112 -8.21 14.49 10.27
C HIS A 112 -8.84 15.05 11.56
N ALA A 113 -9.27 14.19 12.48
CA ALA A 113 -9.80 14.61 13.78
C ALA A 113 -8.73 15.26 14.66
N GLN A 114 -7.45 14.91 14.48
CA GLN A 114 -6.34 15.50 15.24
C GLN A 114 -5.86 16.87 14.70
N LYS A 115 -6.30 17.28 13.51
CA LYS A 115 -5.85 18.56 12.93
C LYS A 115 -6.35 19.73 13.79
N PRO A 116 -5.47 20.70 14.14
CA PRO A 116 -5.86 21.85 14.95
C PRO A 116 -6.97 22.66 14.28
N ARG A 117 -7.82 23.28 15.11
CA ARG A 117 -8.90 24.18 14.68
C ARG A 117 -8.83 25.48 15.48
N PRO A 118 -8.51 26.65 14.85
CA PRO A 118 -8.17 26.83 13.42
C PRO A 118 -6.90 26.08 13.02
N PHE A 119 -6.74 25.82 11.71
CA PHE A 119 -5.57 25.10 11.21
C PHE A 119 -4.29 25.91 11.46
N ASP A 120 -3.29 25.23 12.04
CA ASP A 120 -1.95 25.74 12.33
C ASP A 120 -0.95 24.71 11.79
N ALA A 121 -0.25 25.07 10.71
CA ALA A 121 0.68 24.19 10.03
C ALA A 121 1.88 23.82 10.91
N THR A 122 2.43 24.79 11.64
CA THR A 122 3.59 24.57 12.52
C THR A 122 3.25 23.59 13.63
N ARG A 123 2.09 23.78 14.28
CA ARG A 123 1.61 22.86 15.30
C ARG A 123 1.30 21.48 14.72
N TRP A 124 0.73 21.43 13.51
CA TRP A 124 0.39 20.17 12.86
C TRP A 124 1.62 19.37 12.45
N ASP A 125 2.61 20.01 11.84
CA ASP A 125 3.85 19.37 11.40
C ASP A 125 4.64 18.77 12.57
N ALA A 126 4.52 19.36 13.76
CA ALA A 126 5.12 18.84 14.98
C ALA A 126 4.51 17.51 15.48
N VAL A 127 3.27 17.15 15.09
CA VAL A 127 2.55 15.99 15.66
C VAL A 127 2.03 14.99 14.62
N ARG A 128 1.97 15.37 13.33
CA ARG A 128 1.32 14.54 12.29
C ARG A 128 1.91 13.14 12.15
N VAL A 129 3.22 12.99 12.37
CA VAL A 129 3.91 11.70 12.29
C VAL A 129 3.46 10.79 13.43
N ASP A 130 3.45 11.29 14.66
CA ASP A 130 3.01 10.53 15.84
C ASP A 130 1.53 10.14 15.73
N VAL A 131 0.69 11.06 15.22
CA VAL A 131 -0.73 10.77 14.94
C VAL A 131 -0.86 9.62 13.94
N MET A 132 -0.10 9.64 12.85
CA MET A 132 -0.14 8.58 11.84
C MET A 132 0.40 7.26 12.40
N GLN A 133 1.52 7.27 13.11
CA GLN A 133 2.09 6.07 13.75
C GLN A 133 1.10 5.42 14.71
N ARG A 134 0.39 6.24 15.49
CA ARG A 134 -0.67 5.75 16.37
C ARG A 134 -1.81 5.12 15.60
N ALA A 135 -2.31 5.79 14.56
CA ALA A 135 -3.38 5.25 13.71
C ALA A 135 -2.97 3.90 13.09
N LEU A 136 -1.74 3.83 12.56
CA LEU A 136 -1.18 2.60 11.99
C LEU A 136 -1.03 1.50 13.03
N GLY A 137 -0.58 1.82 14.25
CA GLY A 137 -0.50 0.86 15.35
C GLY A 137 -1.84 0.20 15.65
N HIS A 138 -2.91 1.00 15.74
CA HIS A 138 -4.27 0.47 15.92
C HIS A 138 -4.76 -0.31 14.68
N LYS A 139 -4.47 0.16 13.46
CA LYS A 139 -4.82 -0.53 12.20
C LYS A 139 -4.18 -1.93 12.14
N LEU A 140 -2.90 -2.04 12.49
CA LEU A 140 -2.16 -3.30 12.53
C LEU A 140 -2.68 -4.24 13.64
N ALA A 141 -3.02 -3.70 14.81
CA ALA A 141 -3.59 -4.46 15.91
C ALA A 141 -4.98 -5.01 15.55
N ALA A 142 -5.81 -4.23 14.87
CA ALA A 142 -7.15 -4.62 14.43
C ALA A 142 -7.13 -5.67 13.30
N ARG A 143 -6.05 -5.73 12.50
CA ARG A 143 -5.92 -6.66 11.37
C ARG A 143 -4.55 -7.38 11.39
N PRO A 144 -4.45 -8.54 12.08
CA PRO A 144 -3.20 -9.29 12.17
C PRO A 144 -2.59 -9.70 10.81
N SER A 145 -3.41 -9.85 9.76
CA SER A 145 -2.92 -10.10 8.40
C SER A 145 -2.09 -8.95 7.84
N LEU A 146 -2.40 -7.69 8.19
CA LEU A 146 -1.60 -6.53 7.78
C LEU A 146 -0.25 -6.51 8.49
N ALA A 147 -0.22 -6.85 9.79
CA ALA A 147 1.02 -6.95 10.54
C ALA A 147 1.96 -7.99 9.91
N ARG A 148 1.41 -9.14 9.47
CA ARG A 148 2.16 -10.13 8.71
C ARG A 148 2.67 -9.58 7.38
N LEU A 149 1.81 -8.94 6.59
CA LEU A 149 2.18 -8.34 5.32
C LEU A 149 3.30 -7.30 5.47
N LEU A 150 3.24 -6.46 6.51
CA LEU A 150 4.29 -5.49 6.84
C LEU A 150 5.61 -6.17 7.18
N VAL A 151 5.59 -7.29 7.91
CA VAL A 151 6.80 -8.06 8.21
C VAL A 151 7.37 -8.72 6.96
N GLU A 152 6.50 -9.20 6.05
CA GLU A 152 6.92 -9.82 4.79
C GLU A 152 7.64 -8.84 3.85
N THR A 153 7.44 -7.52 3.99
CA THR A 153 8.14 -6.54 3.16
C THR A 153 9.61 -6.37 3.50
N HIS A 154 10.04 -6.77 4.70
CA HIS A 154 11.45 -6.72 5.09
C HIS A 154 12.30 -7.68 4.25
N PRO A 155 13.48 -7.26 3.73
CA PRO A 155 14.23 -6.04 4.08
C PRO A 155 13.98 -4.84 3.15
N HIS A 156 12.99 -4.91 2.27
CA HIS A 156 12.78 -3.90 1.23
C HIS A 156 12.01 -2.69 1.78
N PRO A 157 12.32 -1.47 1.31
CA PRO A 157 11.54 -0.30 1.68
C PRO A 157 10.09 -0.46 1.22
N LEU A 158 9.15 -0.09 2.09
CA LEU A 158 7.73 0.05 1.78
C LEU A 158 7.46 1.54 1.51
N LEU A 159 7.01 1.87 0.30
CA LEU A 159 6.69 3.25 -0.13
C LEU A 159 5.20 3.42 -0.41
#